data_AF-A0A165HZI4-F1
#
_entry.id   AF-A0A165HZI4-F1
#
_cell.length_a   1.000
_cell.length_b   1.000
_cell.length_c   1.000
_cell.angle_alpha   90.00
_cell.angle_beta   90.00
_cell.angle_gamma   90.00
#
_symmetry.space_group_name_H-M   'P 1'
#
loop_
_entity.id
_entity.type
_entity.pdbx_description
1 polymer ?
#
loop_
_entity_poly.entity_id
_entity_poly.type
_entity_poly.pdbx_seq_one_letter_code
_entity_poly.pdbx_strand_id
1 'polypeptide(L)'
;MNMSRAAQLDERTVSRTEIQQKFLDIIEDVAASRFSRLVRSQLQQEKRAQSQTAELHRFLLESRPGPLPPLGDFQRLPSVLALTHTGQPLIALRKRQSSNAIAHLDSELLAWSERARYEFAKLLPPASDMYKPAARWIHPADRVDALFMCTLCQTTRITKWRITTCRALTCAAACQHVCPGEEKRTLGDFALTKFVWDEKAALAARNAALAAGAAIDSIMADDLTKLGVVFRCCAEKCGLTMSFGRVAGHFLRHSEDTMSRKFDYLETPSPGLPPAAHKSLFDALGRTIPDKGVICRHCTKQCGKLESLESHIYSKHGVARAFLGDEDFTTPLTSTRGIICPACGGIHD
;
A
#
# COMPACT_ATOMS: atom_id res chain seq x y z
N MET A 1 -87.48 -45.06 2.00
CA MET A 1 -86.00 -44.94 2.01
C MET A 1 -85.65 -43.62 2.67
N ASN A 2 -85.43 -43.68 3.98
CA ASN A 2 -85.26 -42.52 4.85
C ASN A 2 -83.76 -42.26 5.07
N MET A 3 -83.42 -40.97 4.91
CA MET A 3 -82.53 -40.16 5.76
C MET A 3 -81.28 -40.82 6.34
N SER A 4 -80.10 -40.33 5.95
CA SER A 4 -79.18 -39.67 6.90
C SER A 4 -77.98 -39.10 6.16
N ARG A 5 -78.03 -37.80 5.87
CA ARG A 5 -76.85 -36.97 5.59
C ARG A 5 -76.91 -35.75 6.50
N ALA A 6 -76.92 -36.01 7.81
CA ALA A 6 -76.66 -34.99 8.81
C ALA A 6 -75.14 -34.76 8.83
N ALA A 7 -74.68 -33.94 7.90
CA ALA A 7 -73.36 -33.34 7.97
C ALA A 7 -73.35 -32.44 9.22
N GLN A 8 -72.59 -32.83 10.23
CA GLN A 8 -72.21 -31.98 11.35
C GLN A 8 -71.46 -30.76 10.80
N LEU A 9 -72.17 -29.66 10.61
CA LEU A 9 -71.58 -28.33 10.51
C LEU A 9 -71.31 -27.88 11.94
N ASP A 10 -70.09 -28.18 12.40
CA ASP A 10 -69.50 -27.67 13.63
C ASP A 10 -69.28 -26.16 13.45
N GLU A 11 -70.32 -25.36 13.67
CA GLU A 11 -70.29 -23.90 13.67
C GLU A 11 -69.45 -23.42 14.86
N ARG A 12 -68.13 -23.41 14.67
CA ARG A 12 -67.19 -22.74 15.57
C ARG A 12 -67.47 -21.25 15.55
N THR A 13 -68.22 -20.78 16.53
CA THR A 13 -68.35 -19.36 16.88
C THR A 13 -66.98 -18.88 17.37
N VAL A 14 -66.18 -18.34 16.44
CA VAL A 14 -64.91 -17.68 16.77
C VAL A 14 -65.22 -16.52 17.72
N SER A 15 -64.59 -16.52 18.89
CA SER A 15 -64.85 -15.52 19.91
C SER A 15 -64.37 -14.15 19.46
N ARG A 16 -65.09 -13.08 19.84
CA ARG A 16 -64.70 -11.69 19.54
C ARG A 16 -63.25 -11.38 19.97
N THR A 17 -62.80 -11.98 21.06
CA THR A 17 -61.44 -11.88 21.59
C THR A 17 -60.40 -12.53 20.67
N GLU A 18 -60.69 -13.68 20.05
CA GLU A 18 -59.80 -14.31 19.07
C GLU A 18 -59.68 -13.45 17.79
N ILE A 19 -60.76 -12.79 17.37
CA ILE A 19 -60.72 -11.86 16.23
C ILE A 19 -59.85 -10.64 16.56
N GLN A 20 -60.01 -10.07 17.76
CA GLN A 20 -59.20 -8.93 18.21
C GLN A 20 -57.72 -9.29 18.32
N GLN A 21 -57.40 -10.45 18.90
CA GLN A 21 -56.02 -10.92 19.01
C GLN A 21 -55.38 -11.11 17.63
N LYS A 22 -56.08 -11.78 16.70
CA LYS A 22 -55.61 -11.94 15.32
C LYS A 22 -55.34 -10.60 14.62
N PHE A 23 -56.15 -9.58 14.88
CA PHE A 23 -55.95 -8.26 14.30
C PHE A 23 -54.70 -7.56 14.87
N LEU A 24 -54.45 -7.69 16.18
CA LEU A 24 -53.23 -7.20 16.81
C LEU A 24 -51.99 -7.90 16.26
N ASP A 25 -52.01 -9.24 16.15
CA ASP A 25 -50.91 -10.03 15.59
C ASP A 25 -50.57 -9.58 14.15
N ILE A 26 -51.59 -9.28 13.33
CA ILE A 26 -51.41 -8.74 11.97
C ILE A 26 -50.76 -7.36 12.00
N ILE A 27 -51.18 -6.46 12.89
CA ILE A 27 -50.59 -5.13 13.01
C ILE A 27 -49.11 -5.22 13.41
N GLU A 28 -48.80 -6.08 14.39
CA GLU A 28 -47.43 -6.31 14.86
C GLU A 28 -46.54 -6.88 13.75
N ASP A 29 -47.02 -7.88 12.99
CA ASP A 29 -46.25 -8.46 11.89
C ASP A 29 -46.00 -7.45 10.75
N VAL A 30 -47.01 -6.64 10.40
CA VAL A 30 -46.86 -5.56 9.41
C VAL A 30 -45.87 -4.50 9.89
N ALA A 31 -45.93 -4.10 11.16
CA ALA A 31 -45.00 -3.14 11.76
C ALA A 31 -43.56 -3.68 11.77
N ALA A 32 -43.36 -4.92 12.23
CA ALA A 32 -42.07 -5.60 12.27
C ALA A 32 -41.47 -5.77 10.86
N SER A 33 -42.31 -6.12 9.89
CA SER A 33 -41.93 -6.24 8.48
C SER A 33 -41.49 -4.89 7.88
N ARG A 34 -42.22 -3.80 8.15
CA ARG A 34 -41.85 -2.45 7.70
C ARG A 34 -40.56 -1.97 8.34
N PHE A 35 -40.42 -2.15 9.64
CA PHE A 35 -39.20 -1.81 10.37
C PHE A 35 -37.99 -2.57 9.83
N SER A 36 -38.12 -3.89 9.64
CA SER A 36 -37.06 -4.72 9.07
C SER A 36 -36.64 -4.29 7.66
N ARG A 37 -37.59 -3.87 6.82
CA ARG A 37 -37.28 -3.33 5.47
C ARG A 37 -36.54 -2.01 5.53
N LEU A 38 -36.95 -1.10 6.41
CA LEU A 38 -36.27 0.18 6.61
C LEU A 38 -34.83 -0.02 7.09
N VAL A 39 -34.61 -0.88 8.10
CA VAL A 39 -33.26 -1.19 8.60
C VAL A 39 -32.40 -1.81 7.51
N ARG A 40 -32.90 -2.80 6.75
CA ARG A 40 -32.15 -3.39 5.62
C ARG A 40 -31.83 -2.37 4.54
N SER A 41 -32.77 -1.47 4.23
CA SER A 41 -32.56 -0.40 3.25
C SER A 41 -31.47 0.57 3.69
N GLN A 42 -31.49 1.00 4.96
CA GLN A 42 -30.47 1.87 5.55
C GLN A 42 -29.09 1.20 5.53
N LEU A 43 -28.99 -0.04 5.99
CA LEU A 43 -27.73 -0.80 5.96
C LEU A 43 -27.19 -1.00 4.53
N GLN A 44 -28.07 -1.22 3.54
CA GLN A 44 -27.66 -1.31 2.14
C GLN A 44 -27.18 0.05 1.61
N GLN A 45 -27.84 1.14 1.97
CA GLN A 45 -27.43 2.49 1.59
C GLN A 45 -26.07 2.85 2.18
N GLU A 46 -25.85 2.58 3.46
CA GLU A 46 -24.56 2.79 4.14
C GLU A 46 -23.43 1.97 3.50
N LYS A 47 -23.68 0.67 3.22
CA LYS A 47 -22.70 -0.18 2.52
C LYS A 47 -22.35 0.36 1.14
N ARG A 48 -23.34 0.86 0.38
CA ARG A 48 -23.11 1.47 -0.93
C ARG A 48 -22.28 2.75 -0.81
N ALA A 49 -22.61 3.62 0.15
CA ALA A 49 -21.86 4.85 0.40
C ALA A 49 -20.41 4.55 0.78
N GLN A 50 -20.17 3.61 1.71
CA GLN A 50 -18.83 3.16 2.10
C GLN A 50 -18.04 2.61 0.91
N SER A 51 -18.69 1.77 0.08
CA SER A 51 -18.05 1.22 -1.13
C SER A 51 -17.68 2.31 -2.14
N GLN A 52 -18.57 3.28 -2.38
CA GLN A 52 -18.30 4.39 -3.30
C GLN A 52 -17.17 5.29 -2.81
N THR A 53 -17.12 5.58 -1.51
CA THR A 53 -16.04 6.37 -0.92
C THR A 53 -14.70 5.64 -0.99
N ALA A 54 -14.68 4.34 -0.72
CA ALA A 54 -13.47 3.52 -0.87
C ALA A 54 -13.00 3.45 -2.33
N GLU A 55 -13.93 3.41 -3.29
CA GLU A 55 -13.61 3.44 -4.71
C GLU A 55 -13.02 4.79 -5.13
N LEU A 56 -13.62 5.91 -4.71
CA LEU A 56 -13.08 7.25 -4.95
C LEU A 56 -11.69 7.42 -4.33
N HIS A 57 -11.50 6.95 -3.10
CA HIS A 57 -10.21 7.00 -2.41
C HIS A 57 -9.14 6.24 -3.19
N ARG A 58 -9.44 5.01 -3.64
CA ARG A 58 -8.54 4.22 -4.49
C ARG A 58 -8.21 4.93 -5.80
N PHE A 59 -9.23 5.50 -6.46
CA PHE A 59 -9.01 6.28 -7.68
C PHE A 59 -8.08 7.47 -7.44
N LEU A 60 -8.23 8.17 -6.30
CA LEU A 60 -7.35 9.29 -5.94
C LEU A 60 -5.92 8.82 -5.65
N LEU A 61 -5.73 7.67 -5.01
CA LEU A 61 -4.41 7.08 -4.79
C LEU A 61 -3.67 6.79 -6.11
N GLU A 62 -4.40 6.39 -7.16
CA GLU A 62 -3.83 6.09 -8.47
C GLU A 62 -3.61 7.34 -9.34
N SER A 63 -4.42 8.38 -9.14
CA SER A 63 -4.47 9.54 -10.05
C SER A 63 -3.82 10.81 -9.52
N ARG A 64 -3.62 10.94 -8.21
CA ARG A 64 -3.08 12.16 -7.58
C ARG A 64 -1.68 11.89 -7.00
N PRO A 65 -0.67 12.71 -7.33
CA PRO A 65 0.62 12.67 -6.66
C PRO A 65 0.52 13.24 -5.24
N GLY A 66 1.28 12.66 -4.31
CA GLY A 66 1.47 13.19 -2.96
C GLY A 66 0.67 12.49 -1.85
N PRO A 67 0.79 12.98 -0.60
CA PRO A 67 0.17 12.36 0.56
C PRO A 67 -1.35 12.51 0.52
N LEU A 68 -2.06 11.42 0.81
CA LEU A 68 -3.51 11.38 0.97
C LEU A 68 -3.85 10.84 2.36
N PRO A 69 -4.98 11.30 2.96
CA PRO A 69 -5.44 10.76 4.23
C PRO A 69 -5.74 9.26 4.12
N PRO A 70 -5.56 8.49 5.21
CA PRO A 70 -6.12 7.14 5.31
C PRO A 70 -7.61 7.14 5.03
N LEU A 71 -8.15 6.00 4.60
CA LEU A 71 -9.57 5.89 4.24
C LEU A 71 -10.51 6.35 5.37
N GLY A 72 -10.16 6.10 6.63
CA GLY A 72 -10.95 6.52 7.80
C GLY A 72 -11.05 8.04 7.93
N ASP A 73 -9.93 8.75 7.78
CA ASP A 73 -9.90 10.22 7.81
C ASP A 73 -10.53 10.82 6.56
N PHE A 74 -10.30 10.20 5.40
CA PHE A 74 -10.90 10.61 4.13
C PHE A 74 -12.43 10.57 4.18
N GLN A 75 -13.02 9.54 4.78
CA GLN A 75 -14.47 9.41 4.96
C GLN A 75 -15.08 10.51 5.84
N ARG A 76 -14.29 11.14 6.71
CA ARG A 76 -14.73 12.21 7.61
C ARG A 76 -14.65 13.60 6.99
N LEU A 77 -14.07 13.74 5.79
CA LEU A 77 -13.99 15.04 5.12
C LEU A 77 -15.41 15.56 4.81
N PRO A 78 -15.72 16.82 5.15
CA PRO A 78 -17.04 17.41 4.89
C PRO A 78 -17.48 17.27 3.43
N SER A 79 -16.59 17.48 2.46
CA SER A 79 -16.94 17.32 1.04
C SER A 79 -17.26 15.87 0.68
N VAL A 80 -16.59 14.89 1.29
CA VAL A 80 -16.88 13.47 1.08
C VAL A 80 -18.25 13.12 1.64
N LEU A 81 -18.55 13.56 2.87
CA LEU A 81 -19.86 13.36 3.48
C LEU A 81 -20.96 13.97 2.61
N ALA A 82 -20.81 15.23 2.19
CA ALA A 82 -21.76 15.91 1.31
C ALA A 82 -21.97 15.17 -0.01
N LEU A 83 -20.89 14.68 -0.63
CA LEU A 83 -20.96 13.93 -1.88
C LEU A 83 -21.68 12.58 -1.71
N THR A 84 -21.48 11.88 -0.59
CA THR A 84 -22.15 10.58 -0.34
C THR A 84 -23.67 10.71 -0.20
N HIS A 85 -24.17 11.87 0.24
CA HIS A 85 -25.61 12.13 0.34
C HIS A 85 -26.30 12.34 -1.02
N THR A 86 -25.54 12.60 -2.09
CA THR A 86 -26.13 12.85 -3.42
C THR A 86 -26.67 11.59 -4.11
N GLY A 87 -26.30 10.39 -3.63
CA GLY A 87 -26.68 9.11 -4.22
C GLY A 87 -26.06 8.83 -5.60
N GLN A 88 -25.26 9.75 -6.14
CA GLN A 88 -24.58 9.57 -7.43
C GLN A 88 -23.24 8.85 -7.26
N PRO A 89 -22.78 8.08 -8.27
CA PRO A 89 -21.45 7.49 -8.24
C PRO A 89 -20.37 8.57 -8.12
N LEU A 90 -19.62 8.54 -7.01
CA LEU A 90 -18.63 9.56 -6.68
C LEU A 90 -17.54 9.76 -7.73
N ILE A 91 -17.09 8.66 -8.35
CA ILE A 91 -16.08 8.72 -9.43
C ILE A 91 -16.63 9.42 -10.67
N ALA A 92 -17.91 9.23 -10.99
CA ALA A 92 -18.53 9.92 -12.12
C ALA A 92 -18.61 11.42 -11.86
N LEU A 93 -18.96 11.82 -10.63
CA LEU A 93 -18.95 13.23 -10.20
C LEU A 93 -17.55 13.84 -10.26
N ARG A 94 -16.53 13.11 -9.78
CA ARG A 94 -15.13 13.54 -9.83
C ARG A 94 -14.64 13.75 -11.26
N LYS A 95 -14.93 12.81 -12.17
CA LYS A 95 -14.53 12.89 -13.59
C LYS A 95 -15.18 14.06 -14.32
N ARG A 96 -16.40 14.43 -13.95
CA ARG A 96 -17.09 15.58 -14.55
C ARG A 96 -16.55 16.93 -14.06
N GLN A 97 -15.81 16.96 -12.95
CA GLN A 97 -15.30 18.17 -12.29
C GLN A 97 -16.36 19.27 -12.06
N SER A 98 -17.64 18.92 -12.12
CA SER A 98 -18.72 19.89 -12.38
C SER A 98 -19.42 20.37 -11.12
N SER A 99 -18.87 20.09 -9.92
CA SER A 99 -19.53 20.47 -8.68
C SER A 99 -18.58 21.19 -7.74
N ASN A 100 -19.11 22.22 -7.06
CA ASN A 100 -18.40 22.96 -6.02
C ASN A 100 -17.83 22.02 -4.95
N ALA A 101 -18.53 20.93 -4.63
CA ALA A 101 -18.07 19.92 -3.67
C ALA A 101 -16.75 19.23 -4.09
N ILE A 102 -16.49 19.06 -5.39
CA ILE A 102 -15.23 18.49 -5.89
C ILE A 102 -14.07 19.48 -5.72
N ALA A 103 -14.31 20.77 -5.95
CA ALA A 103 -13.30 21.81 -5.71
C ALA A 103 -12.99 21.98 -4.21
N HIS A 104 -14.01 21.92 -3.36
CA HIS A 104 -13.82 21.91 -1.90
C HIS A 104 -13.05 20.67 -1.45
N LEU A 105 -13.36 19.49 -2.00
CA LEU A 105 -12.60 18.28 -1.73
C LEU A 105 -11.12 18.44 -2.08
N ASP A 106 -10.79 19.04 -3.23
CA ASP A 106 -9.40 19.29 -3.59
C ASP A 106 -8.68 20.21 -2.62
N SER A 107 -9.36 21.27 -2.18
CA SER A 107 -8.85 22.21 -1.18
C SER A 107 -8.64 21.53 0.18
N GLU A 108 -9.61 20.74 0.64
CA GLU A 108 -9.52 19.97 1.89
C GLU A 108 -8.36 18.97 1.85
N LEU A 109 -8.22 18.25 0.74
CA LEU A 109 -7.12 17.32 0.54
C LEU A 109 -5.78 18.04 0.49
N LEU A 110 -5.67 19.18 -0.18
CA LEU A 110 -4.44 19.98 -0.21
C LEU A 110 -4.07 20.47 1.20
N ALA A 111 -5.02 21.03 1.94
CA ALA A 111 -4.80 21.50 3.31
C ALA A 111 -4.39 20.35 4.25
N TRP A 112 -4.99 19.17 4.06
CA TRP A 112 -4.60 17.96 4.79
C TRP A 112 -3.18 17.51 4.42
N SER A 113 -2.85 17.45 3.12
CA SER A 113 -1.52 17.08 2.62
C SER A 113 -0.43 18.00 3.19
N GLU A 114 -0.64 19.32 3.14
CA GLU A 114 0.29 20.30 3.70
C GLU A 114 0.48 20.10 5.19
N ARG A 115 -0.62 19.95 5.96
CA ARG A 115 -0.53 19.68 7.40
C ARG A 115 0.28 18.42 7.68
N ALA A 116 0.01 17.32 6.97
CA ALA A 116 0.74 16.08 7.14
C ALA A 116 2.23 16.26 6.86
N ARG A 117 2.60 16.96 5.77
CA ARG A 117 3.99 17.29 5.46
C ARG A 117 4.66 18.10 6.56
N TYR A 118 4.01 19.13 7.10
CA TYR A 118 4.54 19.92 8.22
C TYR A 118 4.76 19.05 9.46
N GLU A 119 3.83 18.15 9.77
CA GLU A 119 3.98 17.23 10.91
C GLU A 119 5.16 16.25 10.70
N PHE A 120 5.29 15.66 9.51
CA PHE A 120 6.42 14.78 9.18
C PHE A 120 7.76 15.51 9.17
N ALA A 121 7.79 16.78 8.75
CA ALA A 121 9.01 17.59 8.78
C ALA A 121 9.55 17.78 10.21
N LYS A 122 8.68 17.80 11.24
CA LYS A 122 9.09 17.88 12.65
C LYS A 122 9.79 16.61 13.14
N LEU A 123 9.60 15.47 12.47
CA LEU A 123 10.29 14.22 12.81
C LEU A 123 11.72 14.16 12.26
N LEU A 124 12.06 15.03 11.30
CA LEU A 124 13.39 15.10 10.74
C LEU A 124 14.35 15.77 11.74
N PRO A 125 15.63 15.39 11.76
CA PRO A 125 16.62 16.07 12.58
C PRO A 125 16.64 17.57 12.23
N PRO A 126 16.89 18.46 13.22
CA PRO A 126 16.98 19.89 12.97
C PRO A 126 17.96 20.14 11.84
N ALA A 127 17.47 20.67 10.73
CA ALA A 127 18.34 20.98 9.61
C ALA A 127 19.27 22.10 10.07
N SER A 128 20.58 21.82 10.15
CA SER A 128 21.52 22.71 10.82
C SER A 128 21.59 24.12 10.22
N ASP A 129 21.18 24.34 8.97
CA ASP A 129 21.22 25.66 8.31
C ASP A 129 20.21 25.89 7.17
N MET A 130 19.14 25.08 7.04
CA MET A 130 18.46 24.92 5.75
C MET A 130 17.17 25.73 5.53
N TYR A 131 16.72 26.56 6.46
CA TYR A 131 15.52 27.38 6.25
C TYR A 131 15.84 28.73 5.62
N LYS A 132 16.44 28.73 4.42
CA LYS A 132 16.43 29.90 3.53
C LYS A 132 15.54 29.58 2.34
N PRO A 133 14.29 30.07 2.31
CA PRO A 133 13.37 29.77 1.23
C PRO A 133 13.87 30.41 -0.09
N ALA A 134 14.60 29.64 -0.88
CA ALA A 134 14.77 29.92 -2.30
C ALA A 134 13.59 29.32 -3.06
N ALA A 135 13.15 29.97 -4.15
CA ALA A 135 11.94 29.63 -4.92
C ALA A 135 11.92 28.23 -5.59
N ARG A 136 12.88 27.34 -5.31
CA ARG A 136 13.03 26.02 -5.94
C ARG A 136 13.20 24.87 -4.95
N TRP A 137 12.93 25.09 -3.66
CA TRP A 137 13.15 24.06 -2.64
C TRP A 137 11.97 23.11 -2.52
N ILE A 138 12.27 21.82 -2.43
CA ILE A 138 11.30 20.77 -2.11
C ILE A 138 10.94 20.89 -0.63
N HIS A 139 9.68 20.61 -0.29
CA HIS A 139 9.25 20.57 1.11
C HIS A 139 10.10 19.54 1.89
N PRO A 140 10.57 19.82 3.13
CA PRO A 140 11.46 18.92 3.85
C PRO A 140 10.96 17.47 3.94
N ALA A 141 9.67 17.26 4.19
CA ALA A 141 9.03 15.94 4.23
C ALA A 141 8.97 15.19 2.88
N ASP A 142 9.18 15.87 1.76
CA ASP A 142 9.18 15.32 0.40
C ASP A 142 10.60 15.13 -0.16
N ARG A 143 11.64 15.52 0.60
CA ARG A 143 13.03 15.29 0.23
C ARG A 143 13.31 13.79 0.09
N VAL A 144 14.28 13.47 -0.74
CA VAL A 144 14.73 12.09 -0.98
C VAL A 144 15.11 11.33 0.31
N ASP A 145 15.59 12.04 1.32
CA ASP A 145 16.06 11.49 2.59
C ASP A 145 15.05 11.62 3.74
N ALA A 146 13.86 12.14 3.46
CA ALA A 146 12.72 12.16 4.38
C ALA A 146 12.03 10.79 4.37
N LEU A 147 12.73 9.81 4.94
CA LEU A 147 12.28 8.44 5.07
C LEU A 147 11.90 8.13 6.52
N PHE A 148 10.76 7.46 6.68
CA PHE A 148 10.14 7.18 7.96
C PHE A 148 9.92 5.69 8.14
N MET A 149 9.96 5.26 9.39
CA MET A 149 9.68 3.89 9.78
C MET A 149 8.49 3.88 10.72
N CYS A 150 7.57 2.93 10.52
CA CYS A 150 6.48 2.71 11.46
C CYS A 150 6.99 1.93 12.69
N THR A 151 6.86 2.50 13.88
CA THR A 151 7.31 1.91 15.16
C THR A 151 6.57 0.62 15.50
N LEU A 152 5.29 0.51 15.10
CA LEU A 152 4.50 -0.70 15.27
C LEU A 152 5.04 -1.82 14.36
N CYS A 153 5.21 -1.53 13.06
CA CYS A 153 5.74 -2.53 12.12
C CYS A 153 7.20 -2.93 12.40
N GLN A 154 8.01 -2.01 12.93
CA GLN A 154 9.38 -2.32 13.35
C GLN A 154 9.42 -3.39 14.45
N THR A 155 8.43 -3.37 15.36
CA THR A 155 8.36 -4.28 16.50
C THR A 155 7.82 -5.65 16.07
N THR A 156 6.90 -5.70 15.10
CA THR A 156 6.22 -6.92 14.63
C THR A 156 7.07 -7.77 13.67
N ARG A 157 8.38 -7.93 13.92
CA ARG A 157 9.36 -8.69 13.11
C ARG A 157 9.01 -10.15 12.80
N ILE A 158 7.86 -10.66 13.25
CA ILE A 158 7.58 -12.09 13.33
C ILE A 158 6.13 -12.38 12.95
N THR A 159 5.81 -12.40 11.66
CA THR A 159 4.81 -13.36 11.18
C THR A 159 5.37 -14.16 10.01
N LYS A 160 5.34 -15.48 10.21
CA LYS A 160 6.05 -16.56 9.51
C LYS A 160 5.87 -16.64 7.97
N TRP A 161 5.09 -15.73 7.37
CA TRP A 161 4.60 -15.85 5.99
C TRP A 161 4.36 -14.53 5.25
N ARG A 162 4.62 -13.38 5.87
CA ARG A 162 4.60 -12.11 5.16
C ARG A 162 5.91 -11.41 5.39
N ILE A 163 6.69 -11.32 4.31
CA ILE A 163 7.83 -10.43 4.17
C ILE A 163 7.27 -9.00 4.25
N THR A 164 6.91 -8.56 5.45
CA THR A 164 6.78 -7.15 5.75
C THR A 164 8.20 -6.68 5.99
N THR A 165 8.93 -6.48 4.89
CA THR A 165 10.09 -5.60 4.93
C THR A 165 9.62 -4.36 5.67
N CYS A 166 10.29 -4.01 6.79
CA CYS A 166 10.14 -2.69 7.38
C CYS A 166 10.64 -1.73 6.29
N ARG A 167 9.70 -1.32 5.42
CA ARG A 167 9.99 -0.46 4.30
C ARG A 167 10.19 0.92 4.88
N ALA A 168 11.31 1.54 4.53
CA ALA A 168 11.43 2.98 4.63
C ALA A 168 10.28 3.61 3.81
N LEU A 169 9.48 4.44 4.46
CA LEU A 169 8.30 5.07 3.89
C LEU A 169 8.61 6.52 3.58
N THR A 170 8.26 6.99 2.37
CA THR A 170 8.17 8.43 2.11
C THR A 170 7.02 9.03 2.92
N CYS A 171 6.94 10.36 3.06
CA CYS A 171 5.78 11.01 3.69
C CYS A 171 4.44 10.53 3.10
N ALA A 172 4.34 10.45 1.77
CA ALA A 172 3.14 9.97 1.09
C ALA A 172 2.81 8.51 1.44
N ALA A 173 3.82 7.63 1.44
CA ALA A 173 3.64 6.23 1.79
C ALA A 173 3.30 6.05 3.29
N ALA A 174 3.85 6.89 4.17
CA ALA A 174 3.57 6.87 5.60
C ALA A 174 2.14 7.33 5.91
N CYS A 175 1.64 8.37 5.23
CA CYS A 175 0.24 8.80 5.32
C CYS A 175 -0.76 7.71 4.91
N GLN A 176 -0.36 6.80 4.02
CA GLN A 176 -1.21 5.71 3.52
C GLN A 176 -0.93 4.37 4.22
N HIS A 177 0.01 4.35 5.17
CA HIS A 177 0.46 3.13 5.80
C HIS A 177 -0.59 2.58 6.76
N VAL A 178 -0.95 1.31 6.56
CA VAL A 178 -1.81 0.55 7.47
C VAL A 178 -0.99 -0.62 8.02
N CYS A 179 -0.91 -0.72 9.35
CA CYS A 179 -0.18 -1.79 10.00
C CYS A 179 -0.89 -3.15 9.76
N PRO A 180 -0.13 -4.25 9.56
CA PRO A 180 -0.70 -5.59 9.48
C PRO A 180 -1.56 -5.90 10.71
N GLY A 181 -2.82 -6.28 10.49
CA GLY A 181 -3.77 -6.58 11.56
C GLY A 181 -4.68 -5.40 11.97
N GLU A 182 -4.34 -4.15 11.62
CA GLU A 182 -5.25 -3.01 11.81
C GLU A 182 -6.35 -2.94 10.73
N GLU A 183 -6.11 -3.52 9.55
CA GLU A 183 -7.01 -3.52 8.38
C GLU A 183 -8.45 -3.96 8.68
N LYS A 184 -8.68 -4.81 9.70
CA LYS A 184 -9.99 -5.41 9.98
C LYS A 184 -10.78 -4.76 11.11
N ARG A 185 -10.16 -3.95 11.95
CA ARG A 185 -10.78 -3.48 13.22
C ARG A 185 -11.04 -1.99 13.27
N THR A 186 -10.24 -1.19 12.57
CA THR A 186 -10.39 0.26 12.52
C THR A 186 -9.91 0.70 11.15
N LEU A 187 -10.70 1.52 10.45
CA LEU A 187 -10.19 2.33 9.35
C LEU A 187 -9.19 3.31 9.99
N GLY A 188 -7.95 2.87 10.17
CA GLY A 188 -7.02 3.46 11.12
C GLY A 188 -6.84 4.95 10.91
N ASP A 189 -6.97 5.71 11.98
CA ASP A 189 -6.74 7.15 11.97
C ASP A 189 -5.25 7.42 11.74
N PHE A 190 -4.94 8.47 10.99
CA PHE A 190 -3.56 8.91 10.85
C PHE A 190 -3.03 9.37 12.20
N ALA A 191 -1.92 8.78 12.64
CA ALA A 191 -1.25 9.17 13.87
C ALA A 191 0.26 9.30 13.65
N LEU A 192 0.76 10.54 13.71
CA LEU A 192 2.19 10.84 13.54
C LEU A 192 3.07 10.06 14.54
N THR A 193 2.57 9.81 15.75
CA THR A 193 3.27 9.07 16.81
C THR A 193 3.62 7.62 16.45
N LYS A 194 3.00 7.06 15.40
CA LYS A 194 3.34 5.74 14.86
C LYS A 194 4.62 5.75 14.03
N PHE A 195 5.21 6.91 13.75
CA PHE A 195 6.33 7.05 12.83
C PHE A 195 7.52 7.73 13.48
N VAL A 196 8.71 7.32 13.07
CA VAL A 196 9.99 7.94 13.42
C VAL A 196 10.84 8.08 12.15
N TRP A 197 11.79 9.00 12.17
CA TRP A 197 12.76 9.12 11.09
C TRP A 197 13.65 7.88 11.02
N ASP A 198 13.79 7.31 9.82
CA ASP A 198 14.66 6.17 9.56
C ASP A 198 16.03 6.67 9.10
N GLU A 199 16.90 6.95 10.08
CA GLU A 199 18.24 7.50 9.84
C GLU A 199 19.07 6.65 8.87
N LYS A 200 18.98 5.32 9.00
CA LYS A 200 19.72 4.37 8.18
C LYS A 200 19.23 4.41 6.73
N ALA A 201 17.93 4.38 6.52
CA ALA A 201 17.35 4.50 5.19
C ALA A 201 17.64 5.87 4.56
N ALA A 202 17.52 6.94 5.35
CA ALA A 202 17.81 8.31 4.91
C ALA A 202 19.27 8.45 4.47
N LEU A 203 20.23 7.87 5.20
CA LEU A 203 21.64 7.85 4.81
C LEU A 203 21.85 7.12 3.48
N ALA A 204 21.20 5.96 3.30
CA ALA A 204 21.26 5.20 2.04
C ALA A 204 20.74 6.03 0.85
N ALA A 205 19.58 6.65 1.03
CA ALA A 205 18.94 7.51 0.04
C ALA A 205 19.82 8.70 -0.33
N ARG A 206 20.44 9.37 0.66
CA ARG A 206 21.40 10.45 0.44
C ARG A 206 22.59 9.99 -0.38
N ASN A 207 23.21 8.86 -0.01
CA ASN A 207 24.38 8.34 -0.71
C ASN A 207 24.06 7.99 -2.17
N ALA A 208 22.90 7.40 -2.43
CA ALA A 208 22.45 7.10 -3.80
C ALA A 208 22.14 8.38 -4.59
N ALA A 209 21.45 9.36 -4.01
CA ALA A 209 21.18 10.63 -4.67
C ALA A 209 22.47 11.39 -5.04
N LEU A 210 23.44 11.44 -4.11
CA LEU A 210 24.75 12.03 -4.36
C LEU A 210 25.52 11.30 -5.47
N ALA A 211 25.43 9.96 -5.52
CA ALA A 211 26.04 9.18 -6.58
C ALA A 211 25.48 9.51 -7.96
N ALA A 212 24.18 9.83 -8.05
CA ALA A 212 23.53 10.30 -9.27
C ALA A 212 23.78 11.80 -9.57
N GLY A 213 24.62 12.48 -8.78
CA GLY A 213 24.91 13.91 -8.93
C GLY A 213 23.73 14.82 -8.54
N ALA A 214 22.73 14.31 -7.82
CA ALA A 214 21.57 15.08 -7.42
C ALA A 214 21.81 15.81 -6.09
N ALA A 215 21.38 17.07 -6.01
CA ALA A 215 21.34 17.80 -4.75
C ALA A 215 20.13 17.34 -3.91
N ILE A 216 20.38 16.99 -2.65
CA ILE A 216 19.39 16.38 -1.74
C ILE A 216 18.15 17.26 -1.56
N ASP A 217 18.31 18.58 -1.56
CA ASP A 217 17.23 19.54 -1.30
C ASP A 217 16.35 19.86 -2.51
N SER A 218 16.75 19.35 -3.68
CA SER A 218 16.09 19.62 -4.96
C SER A 218 15.66 18.36 -5.69
N ILE A 219 15.70 17.19 -5.06
CA ILE A 219 15.20 15.95 -5.67
C ILE A 219 14.24 15.16 -4.77
N MET A 220 13.18 14.62 -5.38
CA MET A 220 12.26 13.67 -4.74
C MET A 220 12.70 12.23 -5.01
N ALA A 221 12.34 11.31 -4.11
CA ALA A 221 12.60 9.87 -4.30
C ALA A 221 11.98 9.30 -5.59
N ASP A 222 10.82 9.82 -5.99
CA ASP A 222 10.12 9.40 -7.21
C ASP A 222 10.92 9.73 -8.47
N ASP A 223 11.65 10.84 -8.49
CA ASP A 223 12.46 11.24 -9.65
C ASP A 223 13.68 10.35 -9.83
N LEU A 224 14.35 9.98 -8.74
CA LEU A 224 15.43 8.98 -8.78
C LEU A 224 14.93 7.59 -9.13
N THR A 225 13.69 7.24 -8.76
CA THR A 225 13.09 5.95 -9.10
C THR A 225 12.85 5.82 -10.61
N LYS A 226 12.54 6.92 -11.30
CA LYS A 226 12.37 6.96 -12.77
C LYS A 226 13.66 6.66 -13.54
N LEU A 227 14.83 6.80 -12.92
CA LEU A 227 16.12 6.45 -13.54
C LEU A 227 16.28 4.94 -13.79
N GLY A 228 15.41 4.11 -13.20
CA GLY A 228 15.44 2.66 -13.41
C GLY A 228 16.50 1.96 -12.56
N VAL A 229 17.08 0.87 -13.09
CA VAL A 229 18.01 -0.02 -12.37
C VAL A 229 19.46 0.43 -12.60
N VAL A 230 19.85 1.48 -11.88
CA VAL A 230 21.13 2.20 -12.08
C VAL A 230 21.97 2.34 -10.80
N PHE A 231 21.46 1.97 -9.64
CA PHE A 231 22.20 2.10 -8.38
C PHE A 231 22.87 0.78 -8.02
N ARG A 232 24.20 0.75 -8.02
CA ARG A 232 24.98 -0.43 -7.60
C ARG A 232 25.42 -0.29 -6.16
N CYS A 233 25.12 -1.30 -5.33
CA CYS A 233 25.63 -1.36 -3.97
C CYS A 233 27.11 -1.78 -3.95
N CYS A 234 27.95 -0.95 -3.31
CA CYS A 234 29.39 -1.19 -3.20
C CYS A 234 29.80 -1.78 -1.84
N ALA A 235 28.84 -2.31 -1.07
CA ALA A 235 29.16 -3.15 0.08
C ALA A 235 29.95 -4.39 -0.37
N GLU A 236 30.86 -4.87 0.48
CA GLU A 236 31.74 -6.00 0.13
C GLU A 236 30.93 -7.20 -0.32
N LYS A 237 31.28 -7.76 -1.48
CA LYS A 237 30.65 -8.97 -2.03
C LYS A 237 29.16 -8.83 -2.39
N CYS A 238 28.59 -7.62 -2.34
CA CYS A 238 27.20 -7.39 -2.74
C CYS A 238 27.09 -7.18 -4.25
N GLY A 239 27.65 -6.08 -4.77
CA GLY A 239 27.63 -5.76 -6.21
C GLY A 239 26.25 -5.64 -6.86
N LEU A 240 25.16 -5.63 -6.07
CA LEU A 240 23.80 -5.68 -6.57
C LEU A 240 23.39 -4.33 -7.16
N THR A 241 22.94 -4.34 -8.42
CA THR A 241 22.33 -3.17 -9.08
C THR A 241 20.82 -3.18 -8.87
N MET A 242 20.24 -2.04 -8.47
CA MET A 242 18.82 -1.90 -8.17
C MET A 242 18.28 -0.53 -8.56
N SER A 243 16.96 -0.38 -8.49
CA SER A 243 16.30 0.92 -8.60
C SER A 243 16.32 1.69 -7.28
N PHE A 244 16.14 3.01 -7.35
CA PHE A 244 16.18 3.87 -6.17
C PHE A 244 15.20 3.42 -5.07
N GLY A 245 13.98 3.05 -5.44
CA GLY A 245 12.96 2.57 -4.48
C GLY A 245 13.37 1.31 -3.69
N ARG A 246 14.44 0.60 -4.08
CA ARG A 246 14.98 -0.56 -3.36
C ARG A 246 16.22 -0.24 -2.52
N VAL A 247 16.86 0.92 -2.74
CA VAL A 247 18.10 1.34 -2.07
C VAL A 247 17.96 1.27 -0.55
N ALA A 248 16.93 1.91 0.01
CA ALA A 248 16.73 1.97 1.45
C ALA A 248 16.54 0.56 2.06
N GLY A 249 15.61 -0.23 1.50
CA GLY A 249 15.32 -1.58 1.99
C GLY A 249 16.51 -2.53 1.88
N HIS A 250 17.27 -2.44 0.79
CA HIS A 250 18.52 -3.20 0.62
C HIS A 250 19.56 -2.79 1.65
N PHE A 251 19.75 -1.49 1.87
CA PHE A 251 20.77 -0.97 2.78
C PHE A 251 20.54 -1.36 4.24
N LEU A 252 19.28 -1.59 4.66
CA LEU A 252 18.95 -2.09 5.99
C LEU A 252 19.63 -3.43 6.31
N ARG A 253 20.00 -4.23 5.31
CA ARG A 253 20.66 -5.54 5.46
C ARG A 253 22.14 -5.48 5.77
N HIS A 254 22.77 -4.34 5.48
CA HIS A 254 24.20 -4.12 5.69
C HIS A 254 24.47 -3.77 7.16
N SER A 255 25.64 -4.12 7.70
CA SER A 255 26.03 -3.72 9.07
C SER A 255 26.26 -2.21 9.15
N GLU A 256 26.25 -1.66 10.36
CA GLU A 256 26.58 -0.24 10.60
C GLU A 256 27.96 0.13 10.05
N ASP A 257 28.96 -0.75 10.20
CA ASP A 257 30.32 -0.52 9.71
C ASP A 257 30.40 -0.34 8.18
N THR A 258 29.45 -0.93 7.44
CA THR A 258 29.36 -0.81 5.99
C THR A 258 28.59 0.42 5.51
N MET A 259 28.03 1.23 6.42
CA MET A 259 27.21 2.40 6.06
C MET A 259 27.99 3.55 5.43
N SER A 260 29.31 3.61 5.66
CA SER A 260 30.20 4.59 5.03
C SER A 260 30.41 4.31 3.53
N ARG A 261 30.05 3.11 3.06
CA ARG A 261 30.24 2.70 1.67
C ARG A 261 29.13 3.28 0.78
N LYS A 262 29.55 3.81 -0.37
CA LYS A 262 28.70 4.55 -1.30
C LYS A 262 27.92 3.60 -2.21
N PHE A 263 26.87 4.11 -2.82
CA PHE A 263 26.31 3.55 -4.04
C PHE A 263 27.10 4.10 -5.22
N ASP A 264 27.25 3.30 -6.27
CA ASP A 264 27.67 3.81 -7.57
C ASP A 264 26.44 4.05 -8.44
N TYR A 265 26.49 5.12 -9.24
CA TYR A 265 25.51 5.39 -10.28
C TYR A 265 26.04 4.88 -11.62
N LEU A 266 25.23 4.06 -12.29
CA LEU A 266 25.52 3.56 -13.63
C LEU A 266 24.82 4.45 -14.65
N GLU A 267 25.59 5.13 -15.51
CA GLU A 267 25.04 6.02 -16.56
C GLU A 267 24.11 5.29 -17.53
N THR A 268 24.35 4.00 -17.74
CA THR A 268 23.49 3.14 -18.52
C THR A 268 22.75 2.17 -17.60
N PRO A 269 21.41 2.08 -17.67
CA PRO A 269 20.66 1.05 -16.98
C PRO A 269 21.20 -0.33 -17.36
N SER A 270 21.36 -1.22 -16.37
CA SER A 270 21.91 -2.55 -16.62
C SER A 270 21.08 -3.28 -17.69
N PRO A 271 21.68 -3.65 -18.85
CA PRO A 271 20.96 -4.36 -19.89
C PRO A 271 20.44 -5.72 -19.37
N GLY A 272 19.21 -6.08 -19.73
CA GLY A 272 18.64 -7.38 -19.41
C GLY A 272 17.98 -7.52 -18.03
N LEU A 273 17.97 -6.47 -17.21
CA LEU A 273 17.11 -6.42 -16.02
C LEU A 273 15.82 -5.70 -16.40
N PRO A 274 14.71 -6.42 -16.69
CA PRO A 274 13.43 -5.75 -16.93
C PRO A 274 13.14 -4.84 -15.72
N PRO A 275 12.66 -3.60 -15.92
CA PRO A 275 12.18 -2.78 -14.82
C PRO A 275 11.17 -3.64 -14.09
N ALA A 276 11.50 -4.06 -12.86
CA ALA A 276 10.80 -5.11 -12.15
C ALA A 276 9.30 -4.86 -12.27
N ALA A 277 8.61 -5.65 -13.11
CA ALA A 277 7.19 -5.47 -13.36
C ALA A 277 6.53 -5.56 -11.98
N HIS A 278 5.99 -4.43 -11.54
CA HIS A 278 5.74 -4.07 -10.15
C HIS A 278 4.53 -4.80 -9.51
N LYS A 279 4.29 -6.05 -9.91
CA LYS A 279 3.54 -7.03 -9.12
C LYS A 279 4.61 -7.80 -8.36
N SER A 280 4.60 -7.74 -7.02
CA SER A 280 5.64 -8.42 -6.22
C SER A 280 5.82 -9.82 -6.79
N LEU A 281 7.07 -10.22 -7.00
CA LEU A 281 7.33 -11.52 -7.63
C LEU A 281 6.69 -12.61 -6.74
N PHE A 282 6.54 -12.35 -5.44
CA PHE A 282 5.73 -13.10 -4.50
C PHE A 282 4.22 -13.17 -4.81
N ASP A 283 3.56 -12.08 -5.24
CA ASP A 283 2.15 -12.09 -5.68
C ASP A 283 1.95 -12.90 -6.97
N ALA A 284 2.97 -12.93 -7.84
CA ALA A 284 2.97 -13.75 -9.06
C ALA A 284 3.30 -15.22 -8.76
N LEU A 285 4.29 -15.49 -7.90
CA LEU A 285 4.71 -16.83 -7.49
C LEU A 285 3.69 -17.53 -6.59
N GLY A 286 2.83 -16.77 -5.90
CA GLY A 286 1.64 -17.31 -5.24
C GLY A 286 0.61 -17.92 -6.20
N ARG A 287 0.78 -17.75 -7.53
CA ARG A 287 -0.13 -18.30 -8.54
C ARG A 287 0.50 -19.39 -9.42
N THR A 288 1.81 -19.35 -9.69
CA THR A 288 2.61 -20.48 -10.21
C THR A 288 4.09 -20.06 -10.24
N ILE A 289 4.99 -20.88 -9.71
CA ILE A 289 6.44 -20.71 -9.94
C ILE A 289 6.70 -21.03 -11.42
N PRO A 290 7.45 -20.21 -12.18
CA PRO A 290 7.79 -20.57 -13.55
C PRO A 290 8.57 -21.90 -13.56
N ASP A 291 8.23 -22.80 -14.48
CA ASP A 291 8.85 -24.14 -14.59
C ASP A 291 10.38 -24.13 -14.67
N LYS A 292 10.94 -22.99 -15.10
CA LYS A 292 12.38 -22.77 -15.23
C LYS A 292 13.06 -22.34 -13.90
N GLY A 293 12.33 -22.28 -12.79
CA GLY A 293 12.87 -21.91 -11.48
C GLY A 293 13.15 -20.41 -11.35
N VAL A 294 13.92 -20.05 -10.31
CA VAL A 294 14.30 -18.68 -9.95
C VAL A 294 15.81 -18.56 -9.84
N ILE A 295 16.39 -17.44 -10.24
CA ILE A 295 17.83 -17.20 -10.27
C ILE A 295 18.20 -16.25 -9.15
N CYS A 296 19.18 -16.62 -8.32
CA CYS A 296 19.74 -15.74 -7.30
C CYS A 296 20.51 -14.58 -7.94
N ARG A 297 20.16 -13.32 -7.64
CA ARG A 297 20.87 -12.14 -8.20
C ARG A 297 22.26 -11.89 -7.60
N HIS A 298 22.56 -12.50 -6.46
CA HIS A 298 23.86 -12.35 -5.79
C HIS A 298 24.96 -13.22 -6.42
N CYS A 299 24.61 -14.37 -7.04
CA CYS A 299 25.60 -15.29 -7.60
C CYS A 299 25.13 -16.07 -8.83
N THR A 300 24.03 -15.62 -9.45
CA THR A 300 23.41 -16.20 -10.65
C THR A 300 23.03 -17.68 -10.55
N LYS A 301 23.00 -18.27 -9.34
CA LYS A 301 22.61 -19.66 -9.13
C LYS A 301 21.11 -19.84 -9.38
N GLN A 302 20.78 -20.73 -10.32
CA GLN A 302 19.41 -21.17 -10.56
C GLN A 302 18.95 -22.13 -9.44
N CYS A 303 17.75 -21.87 -8.90
CA CYS A 303 17.09 -22.64 -7.87
C CYS A 303 15.73 -23.10 -8.41
N GLY A 304 15.43 -24.39 -8.28
CA GLY A 304 14.17 -24.95 -8.83
C GLY A 304 12.91 -24.46 -8.12
N LYS A 305 13.03 -23.96 -6.88
CA LYS A 305 11.92 -23.47 -6.05
C LYS A 305 12.32 -22.23 -5.26
N LEU A 306 11.32 -21.45 -4.84
CA LEU A 306 11.54 -20.26 -4.04
C LEU A 306 12.17 -20.60 -2.68
N GLU A 307 11.71 -21.66 -2.00
CA GLU A 307 12.27 -22.08 -0.71
C GLU A 307 13.75 -22.49 -0.82
N SER A 308 14.12 -23.10 -1.95
CA SER A 308 15.52 -23.43 -2.25
C SER A 308 16.36 -22.17 -2.44
N LEU A 309 15.80 -21.15 -3.08
CA LEU A 309 16.44 -19.85 -3.23
C LEU A 309 16.57 -19.13 -1.87
N GLU A 310 15.53 -19.11 -1.05
CA GLU A 310 15.58 -18.51 0.30
C GLU A 310 16.65 -19.19 1.14
N SER A 311 16.70 -20.53 1.12
CA SER A 311 17.72 -21.31 1.81
C SER A 311 19.12 -21.06 1.25
N HIS A 312 19.24 -20.92 -0.07
CA HIS A 312 20.51 -20.60 -0.72
C HIS A 312 21.01 -19.21 -0.32
N ILE A 313 20.16 -18.19 -0.38
CA ILE A 313 20.53 -16.82 -0.03
C ILE A 313 20.92 -16.72 1.45
N TYR A 314 20.14 -17.35 2.33
CA TYR A 314 20.48 -17.41 3.75
C TYR A 314 21.83 -18.07 4.01
N SER A 315 22.08 -19.25 3.42
CA SER A 315 23.29 -20.03 3.69
C SER A 315 24.55 -19.52 2.99
N LYS A 316 24.43 -18.87 1.82
CA LYS A 316 25.58 -18.43 1.01
C LYS A 316 25.86 -16.94 1.08
N HIS A 317 24.83 -16.12 1.29
CA HIS A 317 24.95 -14.66 1.31
C HIS A 317 24.66 -14.05 2.69
N GLY A 318 24.27 -14.87 3.68
CA GLY A 318 24.05 -14.43 5.05
C GLY A 318 22.80 -13.54 5.23
N VAL A 319 21.96 -13.39 4.21
CA VAL A 319 20.75 -12.56 4.30
C VAL A 319 19.65 -13.36 4.99
N ALA A 320 19.19 -12.88 6.16
CA ALA A 320 18.11 -13.55 6.88
C ALA A 320 16.82 -13.58 6.04
N ARG A 321 16.06 -14.68 6.13
CA ARG A 321 14.83 -14.89 5.34
C ARG A 321 13.82 -13.73 5.46
N ALA A 322 13.73 -13.12 6.65
CA ALA A 322 12.83 -11.99 6.91
C ALA A 322 13.16 -10.73 6.08
N PHE A 323 14.37 -10.65 5.52
CA PHE A 323 14.83 -9.51 4.74
C PHE A 323 14.86 -9.78 3.24
N LEU A 324 14.50 -10.98 2.76
CA LEU A 324 14.49 -11.26 1.32
C LEU A 324 13.50 -10.34 0.59
N GLY A 325 13.94 -9.75 -0.51
CA GLY A 325 13.15 -8.88 -1.36
C GLY A 325 13.15 -9.34 -2.82
N ASP A 326 12.26 -8.77 -3.64
CA ASP A 326 12.19 -9.07 -5.08
C ASP A 326 13.54 -8.79 -5.79
N GLU A 327 14.33 -7.85 -5.26
CA GLU A 327 15.66 -7.52 -5.78
C GLU A 327 16.71 -8.61 -5.57
N ASP A 328 16.43 -9.69 -4.84
CA ASP A 328 17.38 -10.77 -4.57
C ASP A 328 17.34 -11.89 -5.61
N PHE A 329 16.36 -11.84 -6.51
CA PHE A 329 16.18 -12.86 -7.54
C PHE A 329 15.61 -12.32 -8.84
N THR A 330 15.88 -13.04 -9.92
CA THR A 330 15.22 -12.85 -11.21
C THR A 330 14.57 -14.17 -11.61
N THR A 331 13.54 -14.09 -12.45
CA THR A 331 13.12 -15.26 -13.22
C THR A 331 14.05 -15.39 -14.43
N PRO A 332 14.38 -16.62 -14.86
CA PRO A 332 14.99 -16.83 -16.16
C PRO A 332 14.16 -16.08 -17.20
N LEU A 333 14.76 -15.18 -17.96
CA LEU A 333 14.06 -14.55 -19.06
C LEU A 333 13.54 -15.68 -19.96
N THR A 334 12.26 -15.67 -20.30
CA THR A 334 11.74 -16.53 -21.35
C THR A 334 12.48 -16.12 -22.62
N SER A 335 13.54 -16.86 -22.92
CA SER A 335 14.46 -16.71 -24.04
C SER A 335 13.85 -15.94 -25.20
N THR A 336 14.35 -14.73 -25.40
CA THR A 336 14.84 -14.32 -26.71
C THR A 336 16.09 -13.46 -26.47
N ARG A 337 17.25 -14.13 -26.51
CA ARG A 337 18.64 -13.60 -26.54
C ARG A 337 19.37 -13.50 -25.20
N GLY A 338 20.59 -14.05 -25.21
CA GLY A 338 21.42 -14.42 -24.07
C GLY A 338 21.69 -13.30 -23.06
N ILE A 339 21.83 -13.71 -21.81
CA ILE A 339 22.14 -12.82 -20.69
C ILE A 339 23.66 -12.76 -20.56
N ILE A 340 24.22 -11.55 -20.65
CA ILE A 340 25.63 -11.30 -20.39
C ILE A 340 25.84 -11.35 -18.88
N CYS A 341 26.72 -12.24 -18.41
CA CYS A 341 27.09 -12.32 -17.01
C CYS A 341 27.88 -11.05 -16.61
N PRO A 342 27.40 -10.23 -15.66
CA PRO A 342 28.09 -8.99 -15.28
C PRO A 342 29.40 -9.23 -14.54
N ALA A 343 29.66 -10.45 -14.04
CA ALA A 343 30.90 -10.80 -13.36
C ALA A 343 32.04 -11.22 -14.31
N CYS A 344 31.73 -11.73 -15.50
CA CYS A 344 32.75 -12.24 -16.44
C CYS A 344 32.61 -11.74 -17.87
N GLY A 345 31.56 -11.00 -18.22
CA GLY A 345 31.30 -10.52 -19.59
C GLY A 345 30.92 -11.61 -20.60
N GLY A 346 30.78 -12.87 -20.18
CA GLY A 346 30.39 -13.98 -21.04
C GLY A 346 28.90 -13.97 -21.36
N ILE A 347 28.56 -14.26 -22.63
CA ILE A 347 27.19 -14.60 -23.04
C ILE A 347 26.98 -16.08 -22.69
N HIS A 348 26.02 -16.36 -21.81
CA HIS A 348 25.64 -17.72 -21.48
C HIS A 348 24.23 -17.99 -22.04
N ASP A 349 24.11 -19.07 -22.80
CA ASP A 349 22.83 -19.56 -23.35
C ASP A 349 21.99 -20.29 -22.29
#